data_AF-A0A5F1FDI7-F1
#
_entry.id   AF-A0A5F1FDI7-F1
#
_cell.length_a   1.000
_cell.length_b   1.000
_cell.length_c   1.000
_cell.angle_alpha   90.00
_cell.angle_beta   90.00
_cell.angle_gamma   90.00
#
_symmetry.space_group_name_H-M   'P 1'
#
loop_
_entity.id
_entity.type
_entity.pdbx_description
1 polymer ?
#
loop_
_entity_poly.entity_id
_entity_poly.type
_entity_poly.pdbx_seq_one_letter_code
_entity_poly.pdbx_strand_id
1 'polypeptide(L)'
;MSQIVHFQGNPVTVANSIPQAGSKAQTFTLVAKDLSDVTLGQFAGKRKVLNIFPSIDTGVCAASVRKFNQLATEIDNTVVLCISADLPFAQSRFCGAEGLNNVITLSTFRNAEFLQVYGVEIAEGPLKGLAARAVVVIDENDNVIFSQLVNEITTEPDYEAALSVLKA
;
A
#
# COMPACT_ATOMS: atom_id res chain seq x y z
N MET A 1 -14.33 1.65 -14.84
CA MET A 1 -13.31 0.69 -15.33
C MET A 1 -13.03 -0.31 -14.23
N SER A 2 -12.57 -1.52 -14.54
CA SER A 2 -12.21 -2.55 -13.56
C SER A 2 -10.97 -3.30 -14.04
N GLN A 3 -10.20 -3.83 -13.09
CA GLN A 3 -8.99 -4.62 -13.31
C GLN A 3 -9.23 -6.06 -12.85
N ILE A 4 -8.42 -7.00 -13.33
CA ILE A 4 -8.47 -8.40 -12.90
C ILE A 4 -7.11 -8.76 -12.32
N VAL A 5 -7.14 -9.28 -11.09
CA VAL A 5 -6.02 -10.00 -10.47
C VAL A 5 -6.46 -11.43 -10.20
N HIS A 6 -5.59 -12.24 -9.62
CA HIS A 6 -5.84 -13.64 -9.31
C HIS A 6 -5.62 -13.90 -7.82
N PHE A 7 -6.42 -14.83 -7.27
CA PHE A 7 -6.20 -15.42 -5.96
C PHE A 7 -6.14 -16.93 -6.13
N GLN A 8 -4.93 -17.48 -6.00
CA GLN A 8 -4.65 -18.89 -6.29
C GLN A 8 -5.10 -19.29 -7.71
N GLY A 9 -4.85 -18.40 -8.68
CA GLY A 9 -5.25 -18.59 -10.08
C GLY A 9 -6.73 -18.29 -10.38
N ASN A 10 -7.58 -18.05 -9.38
CA ASN A 10 -8.97 -17.66 -9.62
C ASN A 10 -9.09 -16.15 -9.87
N PRO A 11 -9.80 -15.70 -10.92
CA PRO A 11 -9.92 -14.27 -11.22
C PRO A 11 -10.67 -13.53 -10.11
N VAL A 12 -10.19 -12.33 -9.78
CA VAL A 12 -10.74 -11.43 -8.77
C VAL A 12 -10.85 -10.03 -9.38
N THR A 13 -12.07 -9.50 -9.38
CA THR A 13 -12.37 -8.15 -9.87
C THR A 13 -11.87 -7.09 -8.89
N VAL A 14 -11.08 -6.13 -9.39
CA VAL A 14 -10.61 -4.95 -8.65
C VAL A 14 -11.23 -3.70 -9.26
N ALA A 15 -11.80 -2.84 -8.41
CA ALA A 15 -12.50 -1.63 -8.86
C ALA A 15 -11.52 -0.60 -9.44
N ASN A 16 -12.01 0.17 -10.41
CA ASN A 16 -11.28 1.29 -11.04
C ASN A 16 -9.92 0.86 -11.61
N SER A 17 -8.98 1.80 -11.65
CA SER A 17 -7.66 1.62 -12.25
C SER A 17 -6.61 2.16 -11.29
N ILE A 18 -5.52 1.40 -11.09
CA ILE A 18 -4.40 1.88 -10.29
C ILE A 18 -3.81 3.16 -10.92
N PRO A 19 -3.40 4.18 -10.14
CA PRO A 19 -2.78 5.38 -10.68
C PRO A 19 -1.56 5.03 -11.52
N GLN A 20 -1.41 5.65 -12.69
CA GLN A 20 -0.31 5.39 -13.62
C GLN A 20 0.82 6.38 -13.41
N ALA A 21 2.06 5.98 -13.74
CA ALA A 21 3.20 6.88 -13.71
C ALA A 21 2.95 8.15 -14.56
N GLY A 22 3.36 9.31 -14.05
CA GLY A 22 3.11 10.63 -14.62
C GLY A 22 1.77 11.27 -14.20
N SER A 23 0.87 10.54 -13.55
CA SER A 23 -0.38 11.10 -13.03
C SER A 23 -0.19 11.75 -11.64
N LYS A 24 -1.04 12.71 -11.30
CA LYS A 24 -1.09 13.30 -9.96
C LYS A 24 -1.66 12.27 -8.97
N ALA A 25 -0.98 12.05 -7.85
CA ALA A 25 -1.52 11.24 -6.76
C ALA A 25 -2.73 11.95 -6.14
N GLN A 26 -3.83 11.22 -5.98
CA GLN A 26 -5.04 11.73 -5.36
C GLN A 26 -4.84 11.87 -3.85
N THR A 27 -5.47 12.89 -3.25
CA THR A 27 -5.41 13.05 -1.80
C THR A 27 -6.14 11.91 -1.10
N PHE A 28 -5.68 11.57 0.09
CA PHE A 28 -6.33 10.60 0.96
C PHE A 28 -6.25 11.03 2.42
N THR A 29 -7.13 10.45 3.22
CA THR A 29 -7.06 10.42 4.68
C THR A 29 -7.11 8.95 5.10
N LEU A 30 -6.24 8.53 6.01
CA LEU A 30 -6.19 7.17 6.56
C LEU A 30 -5.91 7.23 8.06
N VAL A 31 -6.11 6.12 8.76
CA VAL A 31 -6.00 6.09 10.23
C VAL A 31 -4.68 5.50 10.69
N ALA A 32 -3.93 6.25 11.49
CA ALA A 32 -2.67 5.80 12.07
C ALA A 32 -2.85 4.93 13.33
N LYS A 33 -1.74 4.40 13.85
CA LYS A 33 -1.69 3.55 15.06
C LYS A 33 -2.29 4.16 16.32
N ASP A 34 -2.23 5.48 16.45
CA ASP A 34 -2.78 6.26 17.58
C ASP A 34 -4.23 6.71 17.33
N LEU A 35 -4.85 6.18 16.28
CA LEU A 35 -6.20 6.49 15.80
C LEU A 35 -6.35 7.91 15.23
N SER A 36 -5.27 8.67 15.06
CA SER A 36 -5.29 9.96 14.38
C SER A 36 -5.50 9.80 12.88
N ASP A 37 -6.01 10.85 12.25
CA ASP A 37 -6.17 10.93 10.80
C ASP A 37 -4.89 11.49 10.16
N VAL A 38 -4.35 10.73 9.21
CA VAL A 38 -3.15 11.06 8.44
C VAL A 38 -3.53 11.30 6.99
N THR A 39 -3.11 12.45 6.46
CA THR A 39 -3.36 12.80 5.06
C THR A 39 -2.09 12.72 4.21
N LEU A 40 -2.22 12.55 2.90
CA LEU A 40 -1.09 12.58 1.96
C LEU A 40 -0.24 13.85 2.14
N GLY A 41 -0.89 15.00 2.34
CA GLY A 41 -0.23 16.31 2.49
C GLY A 41 0.66 16.43 3.72
N GLN A 42 0.49 15.58 4.74
CA GLN A 42 1.40 15.54 5.89
C GLN A 42 2.81 15.05 5.52
N PHE A 43 2.98 14.44 4.34
CA PHE A 43 4.25 13.96 3.80
C PHE A 43 4.80 14.86 2.67
N ALA A 44 4.36 16.11 2.57
CA ALA A 44 4.84 17.04 1.54
C ALA A 44 6.38 17.14 1.52
N GLY A 45 6.96 17.19 0.32
CA GLY A 45 8.41 17.26 0.12
C GLY A 45 9.18 15.95 0.32
N LYS A 46 8.53 14.87 0.77
CA LYS A 46 9.10 13.52 0.82
C LYS A 46 8.60 12.67 -0.34
N ARG A 47 9.37 11.66 -0.72
CA ARG A 47 8.88 10.57 -1.57
C ARG A 47 8.06 9.61 -0.71
N LYS A 48 7.08 8.92 -1.30
CA LYS A 48 6.19 8.00 -0.58
C LYS A 48 6.11 6.68 -1.30
N VAL A 49 6.37 5.58 -0.58
CA VAL A 49 6.10 4.23 -1.05
C VAL A 49 4.84 3.73 -0.35
N LEU A 50 3.79 3.46 -1.12
CA LEU A 50 2.56 2.86 -0.62
C LEU A 50 2.65 1.34 -0.82
N ASN A 51 2.91 0.59 0.24
CA ASN A 51 2.82 -0.87 0.26
C ASN A 51 1.38 -1.24 0.67
N ILE A 52 0.53 -1.56 -0.32
CA ILE A 52 -0.90 -1.81 -0.14
C ILE A 52 -1.15 -3.32 -0.19
N PHE A 53 -1.90 -3.84 0.78
CA PHE A 53 -2.10 -5.29 0.90
C PHE A 53 -3.45 -5.68 1.54
N PRO A 54 -3.93 -6.92 1.33
CA PRO A 54 -5.22 -7.37 1.85
C PRO A 54 -5.31 -7.35 3.38
N SER A 55 -4.38 -8.02 4.06
CA SER A 55 -4.32 -8.08 5.52
C SER A 55 -2.92 -8.45 6.00
N ILE A 56 -2.43 -7.76 7.04
CA ILE A 56 -1.12 -7.97 7.66
C ILE A 56 -1.00 -9.33 8.36
N ASP A 57 -2.13 -9.92 8.77
CA ASP A 57 -2.20 -11.22 9.47
C ASP A 57 -2.03 -12.42 8.50
N THR A 58 -1.57 -12.18 7.26
CA THR A 58 -1.29 -13.23 6.26
C THR A 58 0.19 -13.27 5.87
N GLY A 59 0.73 -14.47 5.57
CA GLY A 59 2.17 -14.70 5.45
C GLY A 59 2.89 -13.79 4.43
N VAL A 60 2.30 -13.58 3.26
CA VAL A 60 2.90 -12.79 2.16
C VAL A 60 2.89 -11.29 2.50
N CYS A 61 1.83 -10.80 3.16
CA CYS A 61 1.75 -9.40 3.59
C CYS A 61 2.77 -9.12 4.71
N ALA A 62 2.87 -10.02 5.69
CA ALA A 62 3.89 -9.92 6.73
C ALA A 62 5.31 -9.88 6.13
N ALA A 63 5.59 -10.72 5.12
CA ALA A 63 6.87 -10.70 4.40
C ALA A 63 7.14 -9.35 3.72
N SER A 64 6.15 -8.78 3.01
CA SER A 64 6.34 -7.49 2.34
C SER A 64 6.56 -6.33 3.30
N VAL A 65 5.88 -6.32 4.44
CA VAL A 65 6.09 -5.29 5.48
C VAL A 65 7.49 -5.39 6.07
N ARG A 66 7.99 -6.60 6.38
CA ARG A 66 9.37 -6.79 6.84
C ARG A 66 10.39 -6.32 5.80
N LYS A 67 10.18 -6.71 4.54
CA LYS A 67 11.08 -6.35 3.44
C LYS A 67 11.16 -4.85 3.24
N PHE A 68 10.01 -4.18 3.18
CA PHE A 68 9.97 -2.72 3.05
C PHE A 68 10.50 -1.99 4.29
N ASN A 69 10.34 -2.53 5.49
CA ASN A 69 10.96 -1.98 6.70
C ASN A 69 12.51 -2.01 6.64
N GLN A 70 13.08 -3.07 6.08
CA GLN A 70 14.52 -3.11 5.81
C GLN A 70 14.91 -2.09 4.74
N LEU A 71 14.22 -2.11 3.59
CA LEU A 71 14.55 -1.26 2.45
C LEU A 71 14.38 0.24 2.76
N ALA A 72 13.48 0.59 3.69
CA ALA A 72 13.29 1.96 4.16
C ALA A 72 14.57 2.60 4.72
N THR A 73 15.54 1.82 5.21
CA THR A 73 16.82 2.35 5.71
C THR A 73 17.81 2.67 4.58
N GLU A 74 17.54 2.22 3.37
CA GLU A 74 18.43 2.34 2.20
C GLU A 74 17.99 3.45 1.24
N ILE A 75 16.88 4.13 1.52
CA ILE A 75 16.28 5.15 0.65
C ILE A 75 16.16 6.50 1.36
N ASP A 76 16.83 7.51 0.81
CA ASP A 76 16.80 8.87 1.36
C ASP A 76 15.47 9.58 1.09
N ASN A 77 15.11 10.51 1.97
CA ASN A 77 13.93 11.38 1.85
C ASN A 77 12.61 10.65 1.50
N THR A 78 12.44 9.42 1.97
CA THR A 78 11.30 8.57 1.62
C THR A 78 10.57 8.09 2.86
N VAL A 79 9.23 8.10 2.81
CA VAL A 79 8.39 7.43 3.81
C VAL A 79 7.77 6.17 3.20
N VAL A 80 7.71 5.12 3.99
CA VAL A 80 7.07 3.86 3.59
C VAL A 80 5.77 3.69 4.36
N LEU A 81 4.65 3.68 3.65
CA LEU A 81 3.31 3.60 4.17
C LEU A 81 2.74 2.20 3.90
N CYS A 82 2.53 1.41 4.94
CA CYS A 82 1.91 0.09 4.89
C CYS A 82 0.39 0.23 5.09
N ILE A 83 -0.39 -0.01 4.04
CA ILE A 83 -1.81 0.32 3.98
C ILE A 83 -2.67 -0.94 3.81
N SER A 84 -3.67 -1.11 4.66
CA SER A 84 -4.64 -2.21 4.56
C SER A 84 -5.98 -1.87 5.21
N ALA A 85 -6.96 -2.76 5.05
CA ALA A 85 -8.25 -2.69 5.74
C ALA A 85 -8.22 -3.22 7.18
N ASP A 86 -7.06 -3.70 7.66
CA ASP A 86 -6.90 -4.14 9.05
C ASP A 86 -7.11 -2.95 10.00
N LEU A 87 -7.67 -3.21 11.18
CA LEU A 87 -7.72 -2.18 12.21
C LEU A 87 -6.30 -1.76 12.65
N PRO A 88 -6.10 -0.48 13.05
CA PRO A 88 -4.79 0.02 13.51
C PRO A 88 -4.16 -0.84 14.62
N PHE A 89 -4.99 -1.51 15.43
CA PHE A 89 -4.56 -2.42 16.49
C PHE A 89 -3.84 -3.65 15.96
N ALA A 90 -4.34 -4.29 14.90
CA ALA A 90 -3.73 -5.48 14.31
C ALA A 90 -2.40 -5.11 13.63
N GLN A 91 -2.39 -4.00 12.90
CA GLN A 91 -1.18 -3.45 12.29
C GLN A 91 -0.10 -3.14 13.34
N SER A 92 -0.49 -2.47 14.44
CA SER A 92 0.43 -2.11 15.53
C SER A 92 0.94 -3.33 16.30
N ARG A 93 0.07 -4.33 16.53
CA ARG A 93 0.44 -5.60 17.17
C ARG A 93 1.52 -6.31 16.36
N PHE A 94 1.36 -6.39 15.03
CA PHE A 94 2.35 -7.00 14.15
C PHE A 94 3.67 -6.23 14.17
N CYS A 95 3.66 -4.93 13.87
CA CYS A 95 4.90 -4.13 13.85
C CYS A 95 5.62 -4.11 15.20
N GLY A 96 4.88 -4.05 16.31
CA GLY A 96 5.45 -4.09 17.66
C GLY A 96 6.08 -5.44 18.01
N ALA A 97 5.46 -6.55 17.63
CA ALA A 97 6.01 -7.89 17.85
C ALA A 97 7.27 -8.17 17.02
N GLU A 98 7.33 -7.59 15.81
CA GLU A 98 8.43 -7.78 14.85
C GLU A 98 9.53 -6.71 14.95
N GLY A 99 9.33 -5.66 15.76
CA GLY A 99 10.29 -4.55 15.92
C GLY A 99 10.44 -3.68 14.67
N LEU A 100 9.38 -3.52 13.87
CA LEU A 100 9.40 -2.78 12.60
C LEU A 100 9.08 -1.30 12.84
N ASN A 101 10.13 -0.47 12.85
CA ASN A 101 10.05 0.95 13.21
C ASN A 101 10.23 1.92 12.03
N ASN A 102 10.59 1.41 10.85
CA ASN A 102 10.90 2.23 9.66
C ASN A 102 9.71 2.37 8.71
N VAL A 103 8.57 1.75 9.04
CA VAL A 103 7.32 1.82 8.27
C VAL A 103 6.23 2.48 9.10
N ILE A 104 5.33 3.20 8.42
CA ILE A 104 4.14 3.79 9.02
C ILE A 104 2.95 2.94 8.59
N THR A 105 2.20 2.42 9.55
CA THR A 105 0.96 1.68 9.27
C THR A 105 -0.23 2.62 9.21
N LEU A 106 -1.06 2.45 8.18
CA LEU A 106 -2.25 3.24 7.94
C LEU A 106 -3.42 2.32 7.60
N SER A 107 -4.56 2.53 8.23
CA SER A 107 -5.77 1.72 8.06
C SER A 107 -6.81 2.44 7.23
N THR A 108 -7.46 1.70 6.33
CA THR A 108 -8.59 2.20 5.52
C THR A 108 -9.94 2.03 6.22
N PHE A 109 -10.00 1.55 7.47
CA PHE A 109 -11.28 1.14 8.08
C PHE A 109 -12.33 2.25 8.22
N ARG A 110 -11.92 3.52 8.31
CA ARG A 110 -12.82 4.70 8.25
C ARG A 110 -12.89 5.36 6.87
N ASN A 111 -12.02 4.96 5.96
CA ASN A 111 -11.72 5.65 4.71
C ASN A 111 -11.70 4.66 3.53
N ALA A 112 -12.79 3.91 3.36
CA ALA A 112 -12.91 2.91 2.30
C ALA A 112 -12.78 3.53 0.89
N GLU A 113 -13.08 4.83 0.74
CA GLU A 113 -12.92 5.59 -0.50
C GLU A 113 -11.49 5.56 -1.05
N PHE A 114 -10.47 5.40 -0.19
CA PHE A 114 -9.09 5.23 -0.64
C PHE A 114 -8.95 4.04 -1.59
N LEU A 115 -9.62 2.91 -1.28
CA LEU A 115 -9.53 1.69 -2.08
C LEU A 115 -10.08 1.90 -3.49
N GLN A 116 -11.17 2.65 -3.62
CA GLN A 116 -11.77 3.03 -4.89
C GLN A 116 -10.86 4.01 -5.66
N VAL A 117 -10.40 5.06 -4.99
CA VAL A 117 -9.61 6.15 -5.61
C VAL A 117 -8.26 5.65 -6.11
N TYR A 118 -7.60 4.77 -5.36
CA TYR A 118 -6.33 4.17 -5.76
C TYR A 118 -6.49 2.89 -6.60
N GLY A 119 -7.72 2.50 -6.95
CA GLY A 119 -7.99 1.38 -7.83
C GLY A 119 -7.50 0.03 -7.31
N VAL A 120 -7.68 -0.20 -6.00
CA VAL A 120 -7.23 -1.39 -5.27
C VAL A 120 -8.36 -2.08 -4.50
N GLU A 121 -9.61 -1.63 -4.59
CA GLU A 121 -10.72 -2.34 -3.92
C GLU A 121 -11.02 -3.66 -4.59
N ILE A 122 -10.97 -4.77 -3.84
CA ILE A 122 -11.52 -6.05 -4.29
C ILE A 122 -13.05 -5.97 -4.25
N ALA A 123 -13.68 -6.01 -5.43
CA ALA A 123 -15.10 -5.73 -5.60
C ALA A 123 -16.01 -6.94 -5.33
N GLU A 124 -15.46 -8.16 -5.47
CA GLU A 124 -16.23 -9.41 -5.52
C GLU A 124 -15.50 -10.58 -4.84
N GLY A 125 -16.24 -11.65 -4.57
CA GLY A 125 -15.69 -12.89 -4.01
C GLY A 125 -15.42 -12.82 -2.50
N PRO A 126 -14.70 -13.82 -1.95
CA PRO A 126 -14.49 -13.96 -0.50
C PRO A 126 -13.61 -12.85 0.10
N LEU A 127 -12.84 -12.15 -0.72
CA LEU A 127 -11.94 -11.06 -0.30
C LEU A 127 -12.56 -9.67 -0.50
N LYS A 128 -13.86 -9.60 -0.85
CA LYS A 128 -14.56 -8.33 -1.07
C LYS A 128 -14.40 -7.37 0.12
N GLY A 129 -14.06 -6.12 -0.18
CA GLY A 129 -13.85 -5.06 0.82
C GLY A 129 -12.42 -4.96 1.35
N LEU A 130 -11.54 -5.90 1.00
CA LEU A 130 -10.11 -5.78 1.24
C LEU A 130 -9.41 -5.06 0.08
N ALA A 131 -8.17 -4.63 0.32
CA ALA A 131 -7.31 -4.11 -0.73
C ALA A 131 -6.67 -5.27 -1.52
N ALA A 132 -6.57 -5.13 -2.84
CA ALA A 132 -5.66 -5.92 -3.65
C ALA A 132 -4.21 -5.59 -3.28
N ARG A 133 -3.29 -6.51 -3.58
CA ARG A 133 -1.86 -6.26 -3.35
C ARG A 133 -1.32 -5.32 -4.42
N ALA A 134 -0.78 -4.19 -4.00
CA ALA A 134 -0.25 -3.19 -4.90
C ALA A 134 0.90 -2.39 -4.27
N VAL A 135 1.74 -1.82 -5.12
CA VAL A 135 2.74 -0.83 -4.75
C VAL A 135 2.56 0.41 -5.59
N VAL A 136 2.49 1.58 -4.96
CA VAL A 136 2.47 2.88 -5.64
C VAL A 136 3.60 3.73 -5.06
N VAL A 137 4.44 4.30 -5.93
CA VAL A 137 5.52 5.21 -5.51
C VAL A 137 5.21 6.61 -6.01
N ILE A 138 5.33 7.58 -5.11
CA ILE A 138 4.97 8.98 -5.30
C ILE A 138 6.21 9.85 -5.04
N ASP A 139 6.46 10.83 -5.90
CA ASP A 139 7.56 11.80 -5.76
C ASP A 139 7.28 12.89 -4.70
N GLU A 140 8.23 13.80 -4.52
CA GLU A 140 8.15 14.93 -3.60
C GLU A 140 7.03 15.93 -3.95
N ASN A 141 6.59 15.93 -5.21
CA ASN A 141 5.58 16.82 -5.78
C ASN A 141 4.20 16.15 -5.89
N ASP A 142 3.99 15.00 -5.25
CA ASP A 142 2.76 14.20 -5.31
C ASP A 142 2.40 13.70 -6.72
N ASN A 143 3.39 13.39 -7.56
CA ASN A 143 3.18 12.67 -8.81
C ASN A 143 3.53 11.19 -8.63
N VAL A 144 2.74 10.33 -9.24
CA VAL A 144 3.01 8.89 -9.28
C VAL A 144 4.17 8.65 -10.23
N ILE A 145 5.22 7.97 -9.77
CA ILE A 145 6.40 7.62 -10.56
C ILE A 145 6.51 6.12 -10.81
N PHE A 146 5.79 5.30 -10.03
CA PHE A 146 5.67 3.87 -10.24
C PHE A 146 4.35 3.35 -9.69
N SER A 147 3.80 2.34 -10.34
CA SER A 147 2.60 1.63 -9.90
C SER A 147 2.66 0.17 -10.32
N GLN A 148 2.37 -0.73 -9.40
CA GLN A 148 2.22 -2.15 -9.67
C GLN A 148 0.98 -2.65 -8.96
N LEU A 149 0.03 -3.19 -9.73
CA LEU A 149 -1.02 -4.06 -9.21
C LEU A 149 -0.55 -5.51 -9.40
N VAL A 150 -0.37 -6.25 -8.32
CA VAL A 150 0.20 -7.60 -8.38
C VAL A 150 -0.83 -8.56 -8.99
N ASN A 151 -0.47 -9.22 -10.09
CA ASN A 151 -1.39 -10.08 -10.84
C ASN A 151 -1.87 -11.29 -10.02
N GLU A 152 -1.09 -11.80 -9.08
CA GLU A 152 -1.49 -12.85 -8.15
C GLU A 152 -1.32 -12.36 -6.71
N ILE A 153 -2.43 -12.25 -5.97
CA ILE A 153 -2.49 -11.69 -4.61
C ILE A 153 -1.58 -12.47 -3.64
N THR A 154 -1.34 -13.75 -3.91
CA THR A 154 -0.45 -14.61 -3.10
C THR A 154 1.03 -14.47 -3.43
N THR A 155 1.42 -13.66 -4.42
CA THR A 155 2.83 -13.34 -4.70
C THR A 155 3.24 -12.00 -4.08
N GLU A 156 4.52 -11.85 -3.76
CA GLU A 156 5.11 -10.58 -3.31
C GLU A 156 5.22 -9.58 -4.47
N PRO A 157 5.21 -8.26 -4.20
CA PRO A 157 5.43 -7.25 -5.24
C PRO A 157 6.90 -7.23 -5.72
N ASP A 158 7.14 -6.54 -6.83
CA ASP A 158 8.49 -6.32 -7.34
C ASP A 158 9.15 -5.14 -6.60
N TYR A 159 9.86 -5.48 -5.52
CA TYR A 159 10.56 -4.49 -4.69
C TYR A 159 11.64 -3.74 -5.46
N GLU A 160 12.36 -4.42 -6.37
CA GLU A 160 13.47 -3.82 -7.09
C GLU A 160 12.96 -2.76 -8.07
N ALA A 161 11.89 -3.07 -8.81
CA ALA A 161 11.24 -2.12 -9.70
C ALA A 161 10.74 -0.88 -8.93
N ALA A 162 10.07 -1.08 -7.78
CA ALA A 162 9.59 0.02 -6.94
C ALA A 162 10.72 0.90 -6.38
N LEU A 163 11.87 0.32 -6.05
CA LEU A 163 13.02 1.07 -5.54
C LEU A 163 13.86 1.73 -6.64
N SER A 164 13.88 1.15 -7.85
CA SER A 164 14.68 1.65 -8.97
C SER A 164 14.33 3.11 -9.31
N VAL A 165 13.05 3.49 -9.21
CA VAL A 165 12.58 4.86 -9.48
C VAL A 165 12.91 5.85 -8.36
N LEU A 166 13.45 5.38 -7.23
CA LEU A 166 13.91 6.19 -6.10
C LEU A 166 15.44 6.36 -6.08
N LYS A 167 16.17 5.58 -6.89
CA LYS A 167 17.62 5.74 -7.04
C LYS A 167 17.90 6.90 -8.00
N ALA A 168 18.81 7.78 -7.59
CA ALA A 168 19.27 8.90 -8.41
C ALA A 168 20.11 8.42 -9.60
#